data_AF-A0A4S8MLK5-F1
#
_entry.id   AF-A0A4S8MLK5-F1
#
_cell.length_a   1.000
_cell.length_b   1.000
_cell.length_c   1.000
_cell.angle_alpha   90.00
_cell.angle_beta   90.00
_cell.angle_gamma   90.00
#
_symmetry.space_group_name_H-M   'P 1'
#
loop_
_entity.id
_entity.type
_entity.pdbx_description
1 polymer ?
#
loop_
_entity_poly.entity_id
_entity_poly.type
_entity_poly.pdbx_seq_one_letter_code
_entity_poly.pdbx_strand_id
1 'polypeptide(L)'
;MNSVPGMSSRPSYSSLCSLTPSGISSDHYSTVFPFSSLSDKELGPFWPDSGYSSHRLVLEQHGHKTSIKNPTSLALMARTDICPLRFIDAFTLQLVEFNRDETIPPYAILSHRWREEVVYEEFINPRKDTKTKLGYQKILGSCRQALQDDIRFIWIDTCCINQGDPNDIAMNITSMYAYYQNAEVCYVYLMDVVKRRDICYSRDKFGQTGSEWLKRGWTMQELVAPRTVIFFNKQWMYLGDKHELRRGISQITNISPTALSGEQSLQDIDILTRMAWATNRETTKPQDKAYCLQGLFGVVVEPDYDEDMSTSFNRLGEVLCNAQPELKERLGIPDDFFNNPSLYEKSFYDLAWDKSVDIWYQDYAAARDRGLLKHFDNYDEALGRSDRV
;
A
#
# COMPACT_ATOMS: atom_id res chain seq x y z
N MET A 1 -60.01 -18.64 11.58
CA MET A 1 -59.16 -19.72 11.06
C MET A 1 -58.45 -19.19 9.83
N ASN A 2 -57.11 -19.25 9.84
CA ASN A 2 -56.12 -19.36 8.76
C ASN A 2 -56.61 -19.05 7.33
N SER A 3 -55.93 -18.29 6.45
CA SER A 3 -54.49 -18.22 6.17
C SER A 3 -54.22 -17.11 5.12
N VAL A 4 -52.97 -16.65 5.06
CA VAL A 4 -52.36 -15.68 4.10
C VAL A 4 -51.10 -16.37 3.53
N PRO A 5 -50.38 -15.96 2.44
CA PRO A 5 -50.64 -15.11 1.24
C PRO A 5 -50.18 -15.76 -0.11
N GLY A 6 -50.37 -15.04 -1.23
CA GLY A 6 -49.61 -15.25 -2.48
C GLY A 6 -49.33 -13.95 -3.25
N MET A 7 -48.05 -13.52 -3.21
CA MET A 7 -47.23 -12.80 -4.21
C MET A 7 -47.76 -11.51 -4.89
N SER A 8 -47.13 -10.37 -4.57
CA SER A 8 -47.14 -9.13 -5.36
C SER A 8 -45.79 -8.89 -6.04
N SER A 9 -45.82 -8.73 -7.36
CA SER A 9 -44.75 -8.23 -8.22
C SER A 9 -44.39 -6.76 -7.91
N ARG A 10 -43.10 -6.42 -7.92
CA ARG A 10 -42.60 -5.04 -7.85
C ARG A 10 -42.23 -4.51 -9.24
N PRO A 11 -42.45 -3.21 -9.52
CA PRO A 11 -42.25 -2.60 -10.84
C PRO A 11 -40.83 -2.03 -11.04
N SER A 12 -40.47 -1.91 -12.32
CA SER A 12 -39.30 -1.23 -12.86
C SER A 12 -39.33 0.27 -12.59
N TYR A 13 -38.25 0.83 -12.05
CA TYR A 13 -38.00 2.27 -11.98
C TYR A 13 -36.94 2.68 -13.00
N SER A 14 -37.41 3.15 -14.15
CA SER A 14 -36.72 4.16 -14.94
C SER A 14 -37.03 5.54 -14.34
N SER A 15 -36.14 6.49 -14.62
CA SER A 15 -36.27 7.94 -14.36
C SER A 15 -35.83 8.39 -12.97
N LEU A 16 -34.65 9.04 -12.93
CA LEU A 16 -34.40 10.33 -12.27
C LEU A 16 -32.91 10.69 -12.44
N CYS A 17 -32.63 11.63 -13.34
CA CYS A 17 -31.65 12.71 -13.19
C CYS A 17 -31.49 13.45 -14.52
N SER A 18 -32.39 14.41 -14.72
CA SER A 18 -32.29 15.48 -15.70
C SER A 18 -31.88 16.76 -14.96
N LEU A 19 -30.60 17.09 -14.94
CA LEU A 19 -30.10 18.44 -14.67
C LEU A 19 -28.75 18.61 -15.39
N THR A 20 -28.79 19.25 -16.56
CA THR A 20 -27.62 19.80 -17.24
C THR A 20 -27.55 21.30 -16.96
N PRO A 21 -26.37 21.86 -16.63
CA PRO A 21 -26.11 23.27 -16.88
C PRO A 21 -25.70 23.43 -18.35
N SER A 22 -26.43 24.33 -19.00
CA SER A 22 -26.26 24.83 -20.35
C SER A 22 -24.85 25.36 -20.63
N GLY A 23 -24.30 24.96 -21.78
CA GLY A 23 -23.29 25.74 -22.50
C GLY A 23 -22.00 24.98 -22.79
N ILE A 24 -22.00 24.15 -23.84
CA ILE A 24 -20.96 24.08 -24.87
C ILE A 24 -21.58 23.40 -26.10
N SER A 25 -21.37 24.03 -27.25
CA SER A 25 -21.86 23.68 -28.57
C SER A 25 -21.55 22.24 -28.96
N SER A 26 -22.58 21.49 -29.32
CA SER A 26 -22.47 20.24 -30.08
C SER A 26 -22.12 20.56 -31.52
N ASP A 27 -20.84 20.64 -31.85
CA ASP A 27 -20.32 20.46 -33.22
C ASP A 27 -18.78 20.48 -33.17
N HIS A 28 -18.20 19.29 -33.01
CA HIS A 28 -16.85 18.86 -33.44
C HIS A 28 -16.40 17.63 -32.63
N TYR A 29 -17.13 16.53 -32.77
CA TYR A 29 -16.56 15.19 -32.56
C TYR A 29 -16.65 14.44 -33.88
N SER A 30 -15.67 14.69 -34.73
CA SER A 30 -15.32 13.79 -35.82
C SER A 30 -13.82 13.85 -35.98
N THR A 31 -13.22 12.66 -35.98
CA THR A 31 -11.80 12.35 -36.22
C THR A 31 -10.81 12.64 -35.09
N VAL A 32 -10.58 11.65 -34.20
CA VAL A 32 -9.23 11.12 -33.87
C VAL A 32 -9.35 9.62 -33.49
N PHE A 33 -8.87 8.77 -34.41
CA PHE A 33 -8.48 7.35 -34.36
C PHE A 33 -9.15 6.32 -33.41
N PRO A 34 -9.89 5.33 -33.95
CA PRO A 34 -10.10 4.06 -33.28
C PRO A 34 -8.87 3.16 -33.43
N PHE A 35 -8.68 2.24 -32.47
CA PHE A 35 -7.79 1.07 -32.58
C PHE A 35 -8.11 0.30 -33.88
N SER A 36 -7.39 0.60 -34.97
CA SER A 36 -7.53 -0.13 -36.24
C SER A 36 -6.22 -0.25 -37.00
N SER A 37 -5.07 -0.33 -36.30
CA SER A 37 -3.79 -0.60 -36.96
C SER A 37 -2.77 -1.35 -36.09
N LEU A 38 -3.22 -2.21 -35.18
CA LEU A 38 -2.40 -3.31 -34.69
C LEU A 38 -2.96 -4.57 -35.32
N SER A 39 -2.26 -5.09 -36.32
CA SER A 39 -2.62 -6.36 -36.94
C SER A 39 -2.57 -7.49 -35.90
N ASP A 40 -3.52 -8.42 -35.98
CA ASP A 40 -3.62 -9.68 -35.21
C ASP A 40 -2.38 -10.60 -35.28
N LYS A 41 -1.25 -10.12 -35.80
CA LYS A 41 0.03 -10.81 -35.90
C LYS A 41 1.08 -10.35 -34.89
N GLU A 42 0.86 -9.26 -34.14
CA GLU A 42 1.76 -8.83 -33.04
C GLU A 42 1.29 -9.29 -31.65
N LEU A 43 0.10 -9.89 -31.56
CA LEU A 43 -0.41 -10.59 -30.39
C LEU A 43 -0.36 -12.11 -30.68
N GLY A 44 0.69 -12.77 -30.23
CA GLY A 44 0.83 -14.23 -30.39
C GLY A 44 -0.34 -15.00 -29.77
N PRO A 45 -0.70 -16.18 -30.30
CA PRO A 45 -1.87 -16.93 -29.86
C PRO A 45 -1.54 -17.66 -28.56
N PHE A 46 -2.00 -17.15 -27.43
CA PHE A 46 -2.12 -17.91 -26.19
C PHE A 46 -3.45 -17.56 -25.52
N TRP A 47 -4.54 -17.89 -26.21
CA TRP A 47 -5.82 -18.15 -25.58
C TRP A 47 -5.99 -19.67 -25.47
N PRO A 48 -5.73 -20.29 -24.30
CA PRO A 48 -6.36 -21.55 -24.02
C PRO A 48 -7.79 -21.25 -23.57
N ASP A 49 -8.76 -21.66 -24.39
CA ASP A 49 -10.07 -22.07 -23.89
C ASP A 49 -9.84 -23.10 -22.80
N SER A 50 -9.98 -22.71 -21.53
CA SER A 50 -10.24 -23.63 -20.41
C SER A 50 -10.48 -22.86 -19.10
N GLY A 51 -11.76 -22.77 -18.73
CA GLY A 51 -12.22 -23.01 -17.36
C GLY A 51 -11.54 -22.27 -16.21
N TYR A 52 -11.45 -20.94 -16.27
CA TYR A 52 -11.23 -20.13 -15.08
C TYR A 52 -12.56 -19.55 -14.61
N SER A 53 -13.02 -20.02 -13.44
CA SER A 53 -14.15 -19.43 -12.74
C SER A 53 -13.84 -17.96 -12.48
N SER A 54 -14.63 -17.06 -13.06
CA SER A 54 -14.65 -15.65 -12.70
C SER A 54 -14.95 -15.56 -11.20
N HIS A 55 -13.95 -15.26 -10.38
CA HIS A 55 -14.19 -14.81 -9.02
C HIS A 55 -14.68 -13.37 -9.11
N ARG A 56 -15.98 -13.22 -9.41
CA ARG A 56 -16.68 -11.96 -9.19
C ARG A 56 -16.53 -11.65 -7.70
N LEU A 57 -15.84 -10.57 -7.37
CA LEU A 57 -15.79 -10.05 -6.00
C LEU A 57 -17.23 -9.71 -5.61
N VAL A 58 -17.87 -10.59 -4.85
CA VAL A 58 -19.11 -10.26 -4.15
C VAL A 58 -18.67 -9.52 -2.90
N LEU A 59 -18.73 -8.18 -2.96
CA LEU A 59 -18.62 -7.33 -1.78
C LEU A 59 -19.86 -7.56 -0.90
N GLU A 60 -19.83 -8.58 -0.05
CA GLU A 60 -20.81 -8.72 1.03
C GLU A 60 -20.49 -7.68 2.11
N GLN A 61 -21.22 -6.56 2.06
CA GLN A 61 -21.25 -5.57 3.15
C GLN A 61 -21.83 -6.22 4.42
N HIS A 62 -20.96 -6.77 5.26
CA HIS A 62 -21.32 -7.17 6.61
C HIS A 62 -21.51 -5.92 7.46
N GLY A 63 -22.76 -5.46 7.57
CA GLY A 63 -23.17 -4.35 8.42
C GLY A 63 -23.05 -4.69 9.90
N HIS A 64 -21.83 -4.63 10.45
CA HIS A 64 -21.64 -4.55 11.90
C HIS A 64 -21.76 -3.10 12.35
N LYS A 65 -22.93 -2.73 12.90
CA LYS A 65 -23.07 -1.53 13.73
C LYS A 65 -22.28 -1.73 15.02
N THR A 66 -21.04 -1.28 15.06
CA THR A 66 -20.29 -1.12 16.31
C THR A 66 -20.74 0.17 17.00
N SER A 67 -21.29 0.02 18.20
CA SER A 67 -21.64 1.13 19.09
C SER A 67 -20.39 1.96 19.38
N ILE A 68 -20.41 3.22 18.97
CA ILE A 68 -19.37 4.21 19.26
C ILE A 68 -19.27 4.34 20.79
N LYS A 69 -18.20 3.79 21.37
CA LYS A 69 -17.74 4.18 22.70
C LYS A 69 -16.81 5.37 22.50
N ASN A 70 -17.05 6.43 23.27
CA ASN A 70 -16.27 7.66 23.26
C ASN A 70 -14.75 7.37 23.27
N PRO A 71 -13.97 7.84 22.28
CA PRO A 71 -12.53 7.65 22.29
C PRO A 71 -11.88 8.66 23.25
N THR A 72 -11.28 8.15 24.33
CA THR A 72 -10.46 8.92 25.27
C THR A 72 -8.98 8.99 24.84
N SER A 73 -8.70 8.91 23.54
CA SER A 73 -7.37 9.14 22.99
C SER A 73 -7.55 9.93 21.71
N LEU A 74 -6.94 11.11 21.63
CA LEU A 74 -6.87 11.92 20.43
C LEU A 74 -5.93 11.20 19.45
N ALA A 75 -6.39 10.08 18.88
CA ALA A 75 -5.63 9.31 17.92
C ALA A 75 -5.33 10.23 16.72
N LEU A 76 -4.06 10.55 16.49
CA LEU A 76 -3.64 11.32 15.32
C LEU A 76 -4.14 10.60 14.07
N MET A 77 -5.16 11.17 13.43
CA MET A 77 -5.66 10.67 12.15
C MET A 77 -4.82 11.30 11.04
N ALA A 78 -4.19 10.47 10.21
CA ALA A 78 -3.75 10.93 8.89
C ALA A 78 -4.98 11.45 8.12
N ARG A 79 -4.84 12.55 7.39
CA ARG A 79 -5.94 13.09 6.59
C ARG A 79 -6.40 12.06 5.56
N THR A 80 -7.67 11.64 5.64
CA THR A 80 -8.25 10.60 4.79
C THR A 80 -8.98 11.16 3.56
N ASP A 81 -8.99 12.47 3.37
CA ASP A 81 -9.66 13.19 2.28
C ASP A 81 -8.68 13.64 1.19
N ILE A 82 -7.50 13.01 1.09
CA ILE A 82 -6.49 13.39 0.10
C ILE A 82 -6.66 12.55 -1.16
N CYS A 83 -6.92 13.24 -2.28
CA CYS A 83 -6.90 12.70 -3.64
C CYS A 83 -5.49 12.82 -4.25
N PRO A 84 -4.93 11.76 -4.87
CA PRO A 84 -3.81 11.91 -5.78
C PRO A 84 -4.09 12.92 -6.90
N LEU A 85 -3.09 13.71 -7.25
CA LEU A 85 -3.20 14.71 -8.33
C LEU A 85 -3.37 14.08 -9.72
N ARG A 86 -2.86 12.86 -9.89
CA ARG A 86 -2.75 12.18 -11.18
C ARG A 86 -3.11 10.70 -11.05
N PHE A 87 -3.85 10.21 -12.04
CA PHE A 87 -4.10 8.78 -12.24
C PHE A 87 -3.80 8.40 -13.67
N ILE A 88 -3.54 7.11 -13.91
CA ILE A 88 -3.62 6.53 -15.24
C ILE A 88 -5.08 6.11 -15.46
N ASP A 89 -5.68 6.56 -16.56
CA ASP A 89 -6.92 5.96 -17.05
C ASP A 89 -6.59 4.60 -17.68
N ALA A 90 -7.06 3.53 -17.05
CA ALA A 90 -6.74 2.16 -17.43
C ALA A 90 -7.24 1.79 -18.83
N PHE A 91 -8.25 2.50 -19.37
CA PHE A 91 -8.78 2.27 -20.70
C PHE A 91 -7.94 2.97 -21.78
N THR A 92 -7.56 4.23 -21.55
CA THR A 92 -6.82 5.03 -22.54
C THR A 92 -5.30 4.93 -22.41
N LEU A 93 -4.80 4.45 -21.26
CA LEU A 93 -3.38 4.46 -20.87
C LEU A 93 -2.77 5.88 -20.88
N GLN A 94 -3.56 6.89 -20.54
CA GLN A 94 -3.13 8.27 -20.43
C GLN A 94 -3.21 8.75 -18.98
N LEU A 95 -2.37 9.73 -18.62
CA LEU A 95 -2.52 10.43 -17.35
C LEU A 95 -3.73 11.36 -17.41
N VAL A 96 -4.48 11.37 -16.32
CA VAL A 96 -5.59 12.29 -16.07
C VAL A 96 -5.30 13.00 -14.76
N GLU A 97 -5.43 14.33 -14.77
CA GLU A 97 -5.24 15.16 -13.59
C GLU A 97 -6.56 15.41 -12.88
N PHE A 98 -6.51 15.40 -11.55
CA PHE A 98 -7.63 15.70 -10.67
C PHE A 98 -7.27 16.87 -9.76
N ASN A 99 -8.25 17.72 -9.49
CA ASN A 99 -8.10 18.79 -8.51
C ASN A 99 -8.29 18.25 -7.10
N ARG A 100 -7.65 18.89 -6.11
CA ARG A 100 -7.75 18.47 -4.70
C ARG A 100 -9.16 18.62 -4.12
N ASP A 101 -9.97 19.50 -4.71
CA ASP A 101 -11.35 19.75 -4.27
C ASP A 101 -12.37 18.82 -4.96
N GLU A 102 -11.91 17.98 -5.89
CA GLU A 102 -12.77 17.00 -6.56
C GLU A 102 -13.02 15.79 -5.68
N THR A 103 -14.19 15.16 -5.88
CA THR A 103 -14.48 13.88 -5.22
C THR A 103 -13.46 12.85 -5.66
N ILE A 104 -12.83 12.18 -4.69
CA ILE A 104 -11.89 11.09 -4.94
C ILE A 104 -12.60 10.03 -5.78
N PRO A 105 -12.18 9.76 -7.04
CA PRO A 105 -12.81 8.72 -7.83
C PRO A 105 -12.46 7.35 -7.24
N PRO A 106 -13.23 6.27 -7.48
CA PRO A 106 -12.77 4.92 -7.18
C PRO A 106 -11.51 4.60 -8.00
N TYR A 107 -10.44 4.18 -7.34
CA TYR A 107 -9.18 3.83 -8.00
C TYR A 107 -8.52 2.60 -7.37
N ALA A 108 -7.73 1.92 -8.21
CA ALA A 108 -6.80 0.89 -7.79
C ALA A 108 -5.42 1.53 -7.57
N ILE A 109 -4.60 0.95 -6.71
CA ILE A 109 -3.23 1.42 -6.48
C ILE A 109 -2.25 0.27 -6.67
N LEU A 110 -1.12 0.54 -7.33
CA LEU A 110 -0.07 -0.46 -7.50
C LEU A 110 0.98 -0.34 -6.40
N SER A 111 1.28 -1.47 -5.76
CA SER A 111 2.41 -1.65 -4.86
C SER A 111 3.41 -2.61 -5.50
N HIS A 112 4.68 -2.21 -5.61
CA HIS A 112 5.68 -3.02 -6.29
C HIS A 112 7.11 -2.62 -5.90
N ARG A 113 8.06 -3.51 -6.20
CA ARG A 113 9.49 -3.18 -6.11
C ARG A 113 9.97 -2.55 -7.41
N TRP A 114 10.46 -1.32 -7.35
CA TRP A 114 11.05 -0.63 -8.50
C TRP A 114 12.26 -1.41 -9.05
N ARG A 115 12.23 -1.68 -10.35
CA ARG A 115 13.36 -2.26 -11.11
C ARG A 115 13.56 -1.54 -12.44
N GLU A 116 13.28 -2.21 -13.55
CA GLU A 116 13.29 -1.61 -14.89
C GLU A 116 11.98 -0.86 -15.11
N GLU A 117 11.94 0.40 -14.69
CA GLU A 117 10.71 1.19 -14.62
C GLU A 117 10.47 2.10 -15.82
N VAL A 118 9.19 2.44 -16.00
CA VAL A 118 8.76 3.60 -16.78
C VAL A 118 8.36 4.67 -15.77
N VAL A 119 9.03 5.81 -15.85
CA VAL A 119 8.80 6.96 -14.97
C VAL A 119 7.89 7.99 -15.65
N TYR A 120 7.36 8.95 -14.89
CA TYR A 120 6.43 9.99 -15.33
C TYR A 120 6.77 10.57 -16.72
N GLU A 121 7.99 11.09 -16.92
CA GLU A 121 8.39 11.75 -18.17
C GLU A 121 8.36 10.80 -19.38
N GLU A 122 8.79 9.55 -19.16
CA GLU A 122 8.77 8.52 -20.20
C GLU A 122 7.36 7.99 -20.46
N PHE A 123 6.50 7.97 -19.44
CA PHE A 123 5.11 7.54 -19.60
C PHE A 123 4.32 8.52 -20.47
N ILE A 124 4.47 9.83 -20.24
CA ILE A 124 3.80 10.87 -21.04
C ILE A 124 4.42 11.03 -22.43
N ASN A 125 5.73 10.80 -22.58
CA ASN A 125 6.46 10.92 -23.84
C ASN A 125 7.22 9.61 -24.12
N PRO A 126 6.52 8.53 -24.54
CA PRO A 126 7.14 7.23 -24.73
C PRO A 126 8.17 7.23 -25.85
N ARG A 127 9.33 6.63 -25.58
CA ARG A 127 10.36 6.36 -26.59
C ARG A 127 10.00 5.10 -27.37
N LYS A 128 10.73 4.86 -28.48
CA LYS A 128 10.52 3.67 -29.34
C LYS A 128 10.61 2.35 -28.57
N ASP A 129 11.50 2.28 -27.58
CA ASP A 129 11.76 1.10 -26.76
C ASP A 129 10.87 0.99 -25.51
N THR A 130 10.19 2.08 -25.08
CA THR A 130 9.41 2.12 -23.84
C THR A 130 8.42 0.97 -23.72
N LYS A 131 7.72 0.62 -24.81
CA LYS A 131 6.71 -0.46 -24.80
C LYS A 131 7.29 -1.86 -24.56
N THR A 132 8.58 -2.04 -24.81
CA THR A 132 9.28 -3.33 -24.62
C THR A 132 9.78 -3.52 -23.18
N LYS A 133 9.82 -2.45 -22.38
CA LYS A 133 10.31 -2.50 -21.00
C LYS A 133 9.40 -3.31 -20.09
N LEU A 134 10.00 -4.01 -19.13
CA LEU A 134 9.26 -4.74 -18.11
C LEU A 134 8.33 -3.83 -17.28
N GLY A 135 8.77 -2.60 -16.98
CA GLY A 135 7.95 -1.59 -16.31
C GLY A 135 6.68 -1.22 -17.08
N TYR A 136 6.76 -1.13 -18.42
CA TYR A 136 5.59 -0.87 -19.26
C TYR A 136 4.63 -2.07 -19.27
N GLN A 137 5.15 -3.29 -19.38
CA GLN A 137 4.34 -4.51 -19.31
C GLN A 137 3.61 -4.65 -17.96
N LYS A 138 4.26 -4.23 -16.86
CA LYS A 138 3.63 -4.13 -15.54
C LYS A 138 2.50 -3.10 -15.54
N ILE A 139 2.69 -1.91 -16.11
CA ILE A 139 1.61 -0.90 -16.22
C ILE A 139 0.40 -1.48 -16.97
N LEU A 140 0.63 -2.14 -18.12
CA LEU A 140 -0.43 -2.77 -18.91
C LEU A 140 -1.18 -3.84 -18.11
N GLY A 141 -0.47 -4.73 -17.41
CA GLY A 141 -1.09 -5.75 -16.57
C GLY A 141 -1.89 -5.15 -15.42
N SER A 142 -1.39 -4.06 -14.83
CA SER A 142 -2.08 -3.35 -13.75
C SER A 142 -3.39 -2.71 -14.23
N CYS A 143 -3.36 -2.05 -15.40
CA CYS A 143 -4.55 -1.48 -16.03
C CYS A 143 -5.56 -2.56 -16.42
N ARG A 144 -5.07 -3.68 -16.98
CA ARG A 144 -5.92 -4.82 -17.32
C ARG A 144 -6.62 -5.39 -16.09
N GLN A 145 -5.90 -5.57 -14.97
CA GLN A 145 -6.49 -6.05 -13.73
C GLN A 145 -7.50 -5.05 -13.17
N ALA A 146 -7.19 -3.74 -13.18
CA ALA A 146 -8.12 -2.70 -12.77
C ALA A 146 -9.44 -2.75 -13.55
N LEU A 147 -9.38 -2.88 -14.88
CA LEU A 147 -10.57 -3.01 -15.73
C LEU A 147 -11.35 -4.32 -15.48
N GLN A 148 -10.67 -5.41 -15.11
CA GLN A 148 -11.34 -6.66 -14.74
C GLN A 148 -12.11 -6.55 -13.42
N ASP A 149 -11.67 -5.68 -12.53
CA ASP A 149 -12.30 -5.40 -11.24
C ASP A 149 -13.25 -4.18 -11.31
N ASP A 150 -13.64 -3.75 -12.53
CA ASP A 150 -14.52 -2.61 -12.82
C ASP A 150 -14.00 -1.24 -12.30
N ILE A 151 -12.68 -1.08 -12.22
CA ILE A 151 -12.01 0.14 -11.76
C ILE A 151 -11.30 0.84 -12.93
N ARG A 152 -11.69 2.09 -13.20
CA ARG A 152 -11.16 2.88 -14.33
C ARG A 152 -9.79 3.50 -14.06
N PHE A 153 -9.55 3.97 -12.83
CA PHE A 153 -8.35 4.74 -12.52
C PHE A 153 -7.35 3.90 -11.73
N ILE A 154 -6.08 4.00 -12.09
CA ILE A 154 -5.01 3.37 -11.33
C ILE A 154 -3.91 4.37 -11.00
N TRP A 155 -3.46 4.35 -9.75
CA TRP A 155 -2.30 5.10 -9.31
C TRP A 155 -1.06 4.21 -9.27
N ILE A 156 0.01 4.66 -9.92
CA ILE A 156 1.32 4.00 -9.94
C ILE A 156 2.36 5.08 -9.66
N ASP A 157 3.02 5.02 -8.51
CA ASP A 157 4.00 6.02 -8.03
C ASP A 157 5.04 6.42 -9.09
N THR A 158 5.61 5.46 -9.84
CA THR A 158 6.61 5.76 -10.87
C THR A 158 6.05 6.66 -11.99
N CYS A 159 4.76 6.54 -12.29
CA CYS A 159 4.10 7.22 -13.41
C CYS A 159 3.28 8.42 -12.98
N CYS A 160 2.75 8.41 -11.77
CA CYS A 160 1.84 9.42 -11.24
C CYS A 160 2.58 10.50 -10.43
N ILE A 161 3.85 10.29 -10.08
CA ILE A 161 4.71 11.27 -9.41
C ILE A 161 5.78 11.74 -10.39
N ASN A 162 5.87 13.05 -10.61
CA ASN A 162 6.92 13.66 -11.39
C ASN A 162 8.20 13.71 -10.53
N GLN A 163 9.12 12.77 -10.79
CA GLN A 163 10.38 12.67 -10.05
C GLN A 163 11.33 13.83 -10.35
N GLY A 164 11.07 14.62 -11.40
CA GLY A 164 11.79 15.85 -11.70
C GLY A 164 11.31 17.08 -10.93
N ASP A 165 10.21 16.99 -10.17
CA ASP A 165 9.64 18.11 -9.39
C ASP A 165 9.70 17.80 -7.87
N PRO A 166 10.61 18.45 -7.12
CA PRO A 166 10.73 18.25 -5.67
C PRO A 166 9.44 18.54 -4.89
N ASN A 167 8.64 19.52 -5.35
CA ASN A 167 7.37 19.84 -4.68
C ASN A 167 6.36 18.71 -4.87
N ASP A 168 6.33 18.11 -6.08
CA ASP A 168 5.48 16.97 -6.37
C ASP A 168 5.90 15.74 -5.56
N ILE A 169 7.21 15.47 -5.46
CA ILE A 169 7.75 14.42 -4.61
C ILE A 169 7.33 14.62 -3.15
N ALA A 170 7.58 15.81 -2.58
CA ALA A 170 7.28 16.11 -1.19
C ALA A 170 5.78 15.96 -0.88
N MET A 171 4.92 16.46 -1.76
CA MET A 171 3.47 16.33 -1.67
C MET A 171 3.01 14.87 -1.70
N ASN A 172 3.55 14.05 -2.61
CA ASN A 172 3.15 12.65 -2.72
C ASN A 172 3.68 11.81 -1.54
N ILE A 173 4.93 12.02 -1.10
CA ILE A 173 5.52 11.34 0.06
C ILE A 173 4.71 11.61 1.33
N THR A 174 4.34 12.86 1.57
CA THR A 174 3.54 13.26 2.75
C THR A 174 2.11 12.74 2.71
N SER A 175 1.59 12.38 1.53
CA SER A 175 0.21 11.93 1.32
C SER A 175 0.06 10.43 1.04
N MET A 176 1.17 9.71 0.86
CA MET A 176 1.15 8.36 0.29
C MET A 176 0.32 7.37 1.12
N TYR A 177 0.39 7.45 2.45
CA TYR A 177 -0.44 6.61 3.32
C TYR A 177 -1.94 6.78 3.03
N ALA A 178 -2.40 8.02 2.85
CA ALA A 178 -3.79 8.33 2.53
C ALA A 178 -4.16 7.77 1.15
N TYR A 179 -3.26 7.85 0.16
CA TYR A 179 -3.49 7.27 -1.17
C TYR A 179 -3.67 5.75 -1.11
N TYR A 180 -2.89 5.04 -0.28
CA TYR A 180 -3.08 3.61 -0.09
C TYR A 180 -4.36 3.29 0.70
N GLN A 181 -4.66 4.08 1.73
CA GLN A 181 -5.85 3.90 2.56
C GLN A 181 -7.16 4.12 1.79
N ASN A 182 -7.18 5.09 0.88
CA ASN A 182 -8.36 5.51 0.11
C ASN A 182 -8.59 4.69 -1.16
N ALA A 183 -7.61 3.89 -1.59
CA ALA A 183 -7.77 3.02 -2.75
C ALA A 183 -8.82 1.93 -2.48
N GLU A 184 -9.61 1.59 -3.50
CA GLU A 184 -10.56 0.46 -3.44
C GLU A 184 -9.82 -0.86 -3.28
N VAL A 185 -8.67 -0.97 -3.96
CA VAL A 185 -7.81 -2.15 -3.94
C VAL A 185 -6.35 -1.77 -4.20
N CYS A 186 -5.46 -2.40 -3.45
CA CYS A 186 -4.02 -2.37 -3.72
C CYS A 186 -3.60 -3.66 -4.42
N TYR A 187 -3.08 -3.56 -5.64
CA TYR A 187 -2.45 -4.68 -6.33
C TYR A 187 -0.98 -4.73 -5.96
N VAL A 188 -0.55 -5.82 -5.33
CA VAL A 188 0.86 -6.08 -5.04
C VAL A 188 1.44 -6.93 -6.16
N TYR A 189 2.35 -6.37 -6.95
CA TYR A 189 3.00 -7.07 -8.06
C TYR A 189 4.41 -7.53 -7.67
N LEU A 190 4.56 -8.85 -7.51
CA LEU A 190 5.81 -9.50 -7.10
C LEU A 190 6.57 -10.03 -8.32
N MET A 191 7.42 -9.18 -8.90
CA MET A 191 8.21 -9.52 -10.09
C MET A 191 9.21 -10.67 -9.85
N ASP A 192 9.65 -10.87 -8.60
CA ASP A 192 10.60 -11.92 -8.19
C ASP A 192 9.94 -13.26 -7.85
N VAL A 193 8.61 -13.33 -7.86
CA VAL A 193 7.85 -14.58 -7.65
C VAL A 193 7.42 -15.14 -9.01
N VAL A 194 8.01 -16.27 -9.40
CA VAL A 194 7.84 -16.84 -10.75
C VAL A 194 6.83 -17.97 -10.81
N LYS A 195 6.64 -18.77 -9.74
CA LYS A 195 5.75 -19.93 -9.80
C LYS A 195 4.68 -19.83 -8.72
N ARG A 196 3.42 -20.06 -9.11
CA ARG A 196 2.33 -20.29 -8.15
C ARG A 196 2.65 -21.45 -7.21
N ARG A 197 3.48 -22.42 -7.66
CA ARG A 197 3.93 -23.56 -6.83
C ARG A 197 4.70 -23.17 -5.58
N ASP A 198 5.29 -21.98 -5.55
CA ASP A 198 5.98 -21.46 -4.37
C ASP A 198 4.99 -21.19 -3.21
N ILE A 199 3.70 -20.99 -3.53
CA ILE A 199 2.61 -20.68 -2.57
C ILE A 199 1.51 -21.76 -2.58
N CYS A 200 1.40 -22.59 -3.63
CA CYS A 200 0.24 -23.46 -3.85
C CYS A 200 0.08 -24.62 -2.85
N TYR A 201 1.13 -24.98 -2.12
CA TYR A 201 1.06 -26.07 -1.15
C TYR A 201 0.61 -25.60 0.24
N SER A 202 0.80 -24.32 0.56
CA SER A 202 0.28 -23.70 1.78
C SER A 202 0.41 -22.18 1.69
N ARG A 203 -0.71 -21.47 1.93
CA ARG A 203 -0.70 -20.00 2.07
C ARG A 203 0.21 -19.52 3.20
N ASP A 204 0.43 -20.37 4.22
CA ASP A 204 1.34 -20.06 5.32
C ASP A 204 2.80 -19.96 4.87
N LYS A 205 3.15 -20.52 3.70
CA LYS A 205 4.50 -20.43 3.12
C LYS A 205 4.73 -19.17 2.28
N PHE A 206 3.77 -18.25 2.19
CA PHE A 206 3.94 -17.02 1.42
C PHE A 206 5.16 -16.20 1.87
N GLY A 207 5.46 -16.17 3.17
CA GLY A 207 6.67 -15.53 3.70
C GLY A 207 7.98 -16.14 3.19
N GLN A 208 7.96 -17.40 2.75
CA GLN A 208 9.12 -18.15 2.23
C GLN A 208 9.35 -17.92 0.72
N THR A 209 8.52 -17.10 0.06
CA THR A 209 8.72 -16.71 -1.34
C THR A 209 10.06 -16.02 -1.59
N GLY A 210 10.67 -15.48 -0.54
CA GLY A 210 11.92 -14.72 -0.65
C GLY A 210 11.75 -13.37 -1.34
N SER A 211 10.50 -12.91 -1.54
CA SER A 211 10.25 -11.66 -2.25
C SER A 211 10.86 -10.47 -1.51
N GLU A 212 11.62 -9.66 -2.23
CA GLU A 212 12.23 -8.43 -1.72
C GLU A 212 11.16 -7.44 -1.26
N TRP A 213 9.96 -7.49 -1.85
CA TRP A 213 8.84 -6.60 -1.49
C TRP A 213 8.51 -6.66 0.00
N LEU A 214 8.57 -7.84 0.64
CA LEU A 214 8.30 -8.03 2.06
C LEU A 214 9.32 -7.33 2.97
N LYS A 215 10.50 -7.00 2.44
CA LYS A 215 11.61 -6.39 3.17
C LYS A 215 11.77 -4.91 2.86
N ARG A 216 10.91 -4.27 2.06
CA ARG A 216 11.05 -2.84 1.75
C ARG A 216 10.38 -1.97 2.82
N GLY A 217 10.96 -0.81 3.13
CA GLY A 217 10.41 0.13 4.11
C GLY A 217 8.99 0.59 3.74
N TRP A 218 8.84 1.23 2.58
CA TRP A 218 7.56 1.80 2.12
C TRP A 218 6.44 0.77 1.97
N THR A 219 6.74 -0.45 1.54
CA THR A 219 5.74 -1.50 1.33
C THR A 219 5.00 -1.92 2.60
N MET A 220 5.52 -1.52 3.77
CA MET A 220 4.80 -1.68 5.03
C MET A 220 3.50 -0.87 5.04
N GLN A 221 3.56 0.41 4.68
CA GLN A 221 2.36 1.25 4.61
C GLN A 221 1.44 0.77 3.49
N GLU A 222 2.01 0.35 2.36
CA GLU A 222 1.28 -0.21 1.21
C GLU A 222 0.54 -1.52 1.56
N LEU A 223 0.99 -2.24 2.60
CA LEU A 223 0.34 -3.46 3.10
C LEU A 223 -0.78 -3.14 4.11
N VAL A 224 -0.51 -2.26 5.07
CA VAL A 224 -1.39 -2.06 6.24
C VAL A 224 -2.45 -0.99 6.01
N ALA A 225 -2.17 0.03 5.20
CA ALA A 225 -3.08 1.14 4.97
C ALA A 225 -4.32 0.75 4.14
N PRO A 226 -4.20 0.02 3.01
CA PRO A 226 -5.37 -0.34 2.21
C PRO A 226 -6.25 -1.36 2.94
N ARG A 227 -7.57 -1.28 2.72
CA ARG A 227 -8.50 -2.31 3.21
C ARG A 227 -8.29 -3.62 2.47
N THR A 228 -8.21 -3.55 1.15
CA THR A 228 -8.07 -4.70 0.25
C THR A 228 -6.68 -4.71 -0.38
N VAL A 229 -5.95 -5.81 -0.25
CA VAL A 229 -4.67 -6.02 -0.94
C VAL A 229 -4.69 -7.37 -1.63
N ILE A 230 -4.39 -7.41 -2.92
CA ILE A 230 -4.35 -8.62 -3.73
C ILE A 230 -2.94 -8.81 -4.27
N PHE A 231 -2.38 -10.01 -4.08
CA PHE A 231 -1.04 -10.34 -4.49
C PHE A 231 -1.03 -11.04 -5.84
N PHE A 232 -0.15 -10.60 -6.72
CA PHE A 232 0.10 -11.16 -8.03
C PHE A 232 1.57 -11.47 -8.22
N ASN A 233 1.86 -12.51 -8.99
CA ASN A 233 3.23 -12.86 -9.35
C ASN A 233 3.66 -12.16 -10.66
N LYS A 234 4.88 -12.43 -11.13
CA LYS A 234 5.43 -11.84 -12.38
C LYS A 234 4.53 -12.04 -13.62
N GLN A 235 3.71 -13.08 -13.67
CA GLN A 235 2.80 -13.38 -14.79
C GLN A 235 1.37 -12.87 -14.53
N TRP A 236 1.17 -11.98 -13.56
CA TRP A 236 -0.17 -11.53 -13.13
C TRP A 236 -1.08 -12.67 -12.69
N MET A 237 -0.51 -13.77 -12.18
CA MET A 237 -1.30 -14.84 -11.57
C MET A 237 -1.62 -14.50 -10.12
N TYR A 238 -2.90 -14.65 -9.76
CA TYR A 238 -3.39 -14.47 -8.40
C TYR A 238 -2.66 -15.38 -7.40
N LEU A 239 -2.08 -14.76 -6.38
CA LEU A 239 -1.37 -15.40 -5.28
C LEU A 239 -2.16 -15.42 -3.98
N GLY A 240 -3.25 -14.67 -3.86
CA GLY A 240 -4.03 -14.57 -2.63
C GLY A 240 -4.28 -13.12 -2.24
N ASP A 241 -5.26 -12.89 -1.37
CA ASP A 241 -5.47 -11.58 -0.74
C ASP A 241 -4.75 -11.47 0.62
N LYS A 242 -4.73 -10.26 1.19
CA LYS A 242 -4.13 -9.98 2.51
C LYS A 242 -4.65 -10.90 3.60
N HIS A 243 -5.94 -11.20 3.59
CA HIS A 243 -6.55 -12.06 4.60
C HIS A 243 -6.12 -13.51 4.40
N GLU A 244 -6.20 -14.07 3.19
CA GLU A 244 -5.74 -15.43 2.87
C GLU A 244 -4.26 -15.64 3.23
N LEU A 245 -3.43 -14.62 3.01
CA LEU A 245 -1.97 -14.69 3.20
C LEU A 245 -1.51 -14.21 4.58
N ARG A 246 -2.43 -13.74 5.43
CA ARG A 246 -2.11 -13.06 6.70
C ARG A 246 -1.15 -13.83 7.59
N ARG A 247 -1.27 -15.16 7.65
CA ARG A 247 -0.39 -16.00 8.47
C ARG A 247 1.03 -15.93 7.94
N GLY A 248 1.24 -16.25 6.66
CA GLY A 248 2.57 -16.20 6.03
C GLY A 248 3.20 -14.81 6.05
N ILE A 249 2.39 -13.75 5.89
CA ILE A 249 2.85 -12.35 6.02
C ILE A 249 3.26 -12.06 7.47
N SER A 250 2.46 -12.48 8.45
CA SER A 250 2.73 -12.26 9.87
C SER A 250 4.05 -12.90 10.30
N GLN A 251 4.42 -14.06 9.77
CA GLN A 251 5.69 -14.72 10.13
C GLN A 251 6.93 -13.91 9.79
N ILE A 252 6.87 -13.09 8.73
CA ILE A 252 8.01 -12.30 8.25
C ILE A 252 7.95 -10.86 8.76
N THR A 253 6.74 -10.33 8.92
CA THR A 253 6.50 -8.91 9.21
C THR A 253 6.12 -8.64 10.66
N ASN A 254 5.88 -9.68 11.47
CA ASN A 254 5.38 -9.61 12.86
C ASN A 254 4.11 -8.74 13.04
N ILE A 255 3.46 -8.38 11.94
CA ILE A 255 2.15 -7.75 11.97
C ILE A 255 1.16 -8.85 12.32
N SER A 256 0.35 -8.63 13.36
CA SER A 256 -0.59 -9.65 13.83
C SER A 256 -1.61 -10.01 12.73
N PRO A 257 -2.09 -11.27 12.67
CA PRO A 257 -3.15 -11.65 11.73
C PRO A 257 -4.43 -10.82 11.90
N THR A 258 -4.72 -10.34 13.11
CA THR A 258 -5.86 -9.48 13.43
C THR A 258 -5.70 -8.08 12.84
N ALA A 259 -4.49 -7.49 12.90
CA ALA A 259 -4.19 -6.23 12.24
C ALA A 259 -4.23 -6.37 10.71
N LEU A 260 -3.66 -7.45 10.16
CA LEU A 260 -3.69 -7.71 8.71
C LEU A 260 -5.11 -7.94 8.17
N SER A 261 -6.02 -8.48 8.98
CA SER A 261 -7.42 -8.70 8.61
C SER A 261 -8.31 -7.47 8.86
N GLY A 262 -7.79 -6.42 9.49
CA GLY A 262 -8.57 -5.25 9.89
C GLY A 262 -9.49 -5.47 11.11
N GLU A 263 -9.36 -6.60 11.81
CA GLU A 263 -10.09 -6.89 13.05
C GLU A 263 -9.60 -6.01 14.21
N GLN A 264 -8.30 -5.71 14.22
CA GLN A 264 -7.68 -4.77 15.16
C GLN A 264 -7.36 -3.47 14.43
N SER A 265 -7.83 -2.35 14.98
CA SER A 265 -7.47 -1.02 14.46
C SER A 265 -5.97 -0.77 14.66
N LEU A 266 -5.30 -0.26 13.63
CA LEU A 266 -3.89 0.13 13.72
C LEU A 266 -3.66 1.24 14.76
N GLN A 267 -4.69 2.05 15.03
CA GLN A 267 -4.63 3.13 16.02
C GLN A 267 -4.60 2.60 17.47
N ASP A 268 -5.14 1.39 17.69
CA ASP A 268 -5.13 0.72 19.00
C ASP A 268 -3.80 0.00 19.26
N ILE A 269 -2.89 -0.02 18.28
CA ILE A 269 -1.58 -0.67 18.39
C ILE A 269 -0.56 0.37 18.84
N ASP A 270 0.21 0.01 19.86
CA ASP A 270 1.27 0.85 20.41
C ASP A 270 2.25 1.30 19.32
N ILE A 271 2.70 2.55 19.45
CA ILE A 271 3.57 3.18 18.44
C ILE A 271 4.91 2.46 18.30
N LEU A 272 5.46 1.90 19.38
CA LEU A 272 6.72 1.15 19.33
C LEU A 272 6.51 -0.22 18.68
N THR A 273 5.35 -0.86 18.88
CA THR A 273 4.98 -2.08 18.13
C THR A 273 4.83 -1.79 16.64
N ARG A 274 4.20 -0.67 16.26
CA ARG A 274 4.13 -0.23 14.85
C ARG A 274 5.52 0.07 14.28
N MET A 275 6.40 0.70 15.06
CA MET A 275 7.79 0.95 14.67
C MET A 275 8.58 -0.34 14.49
N ALA A 276 8.35 -1.34 15.35
CA ALA A 276 8.98 -2.65 15.28
C ALA A 276 8.75 -3.35 13.94
N TRP A 277 7.63 -3.09 13.26
CA TRP A 277 7.32 -3.59 11.90
C TRP A 277 8.32 -3.18 10.82
N ALA A 278 9.14 -2.16 11.08
CA ALA A 278 10.22 -1.75 10.21
C ALA A 278 11.58 -2.40 10.51
N THR A 279 11.71 -3.16 11.61
CA THR A 279 13.00 -3.70 12.10
C THR A 279 13.79 -4.43 11.01
N ASN A 280 13.13 -5.31 10.26
CA ASN A 280 13.75 -6.13 9.21
C ASN A 280 13.55 -5.56 7.79
N ARG A 281 13.22 -4.27 7.68
CA ARG A 281 12.95 -3.60 6.40
C ARG A 281 14.11 -2.69 5.99
N GLU A 282 14.37 -2.67 4.70
CA GLU A 282 15.44 -1.93 4.03
C GLU A 282 14.87 -0.81 3.17
N THR A 283 15.63 0.29 3.11
CA THR A 283 15.32 1.45 2.28
C THR A 283 16.47 1.72 1.32
N THR A 284 16.17 2.29 0.15
CA THR A 284 17.22 2.65 -0.81
C THR A 284 17.85 3.98 -0.44
N LYS A 285 17.03 4.97 -0.08
CA LYS A 285 17.50 6.21 0.53
C LYS A 285 17.56 6.01 2.05
N PRO A 286 18.67 6.35 2.72
CA PRO A 286 18.77 6.18 4.17
C PRO A 286 17.67 6.92 4.95
N GLN A 287 17.31 8.13 4.51
CA GLN A 287 16.29 9.00 5.12
C GLN A 287 14.89 8.37 5.12
N ASP A 288 14.59 7.52 4.12
CA ASP A 288 13.30 6.82 4.05
C ASP A 288 13.09 5.88 5.24
N LYS A 289 14.12 5.54 6.03
CA LYS A 289 13.93 4.85 7.31
C LYS A 289 12.94 5.61 8.19
N ALA A 290 12.99 6.94 8.19
CA ALA A 290 12.05 7.81 8.87
C ALA A 290 10.76 8.01 8.06
N TYR A 291 10.88 8.46 6.81
CA TYR A 291 9.71 8.90 6.04
C TYR A 291 8.71 7.77 5.76
N CYS A 292 9.19 6.52 5.62
CA CYS A 292 8.31 5.35 5.46
C CYS A 292 7.51 4.97 6.71
N LEU A 293 7.64 5.70 7.82
CA LEU A 293 6.88 5.47 9.06
C LEU A 293 5.82 6.55 9.33
N GLN A 294 5.96 7.75 8.75
CA GLN A 294 5.18 8.93 9.16
C GLN A 294 3.67 8.70 9.10
N GLY A 295 3.17 8.10 8.01
CA GLY A 295 1.76 7.82 7.82
C GLY A 295 1.23 6.75 8.76
N LEU A 296 2.04 5.74 9.06
CA LEU A 296 1.71 4.71 10.04
C LEU A 296 1.58 5.31 11.45
N PHE A 297 2.31 6.38 11.75
CA PHE A 297 2.30 7.08 13.02
C PHE A 297 1.29 8.23 13.09
N GLY A 298 0.67 8.58 11.96
CA GLY A 298 -0.26 9.71 11.87
C GLY A 298 0.42 11.07 11.96
N VAL A 299 1.72 11.15 11.69
CA VAL A 299 2.50 12.40 11.66
C VAL A 299 2.98 12.71 10.25
N VAL A 300 3.36 13.96 10.01
CA VAL A 300 3.87 14.41 8.72
C VAL A 300 5.22 15.10 8.94
N VAL A 301 6.22 14.66 8.19
CA VAL A 301 7.53 15.29 8.09
C VAL A 301 7.78 15.58 6.62
N GLU A 302 8.13 16.82 6.30
CA GLU A 302 8.51 17.19 4.93
C GLU A 302 9.82 16.49 4.56
N PRO A 303 9.87 15.73 3.46
CA PRO A 303 11.07 14.98 3.11
C PRO A 303 12.20 15.91 2.67
N ASP A 304 13.32 15.78 3.35
CA ASP A 304 14.62 16.33 2.96
C ASP A 304 15.55 15.15 2.68
N TYR A 305 16.11 15.10 1.48
CA TYR A 305 17.05 14.05 1.05
C TYR A 305 18.52 14.52 1.04
N ASP A 306 18.77 15.78 1.40
CA ASP A 306 20.11 16.34 1.57
C ASP A 306 20.64 16.16 3.01
N GLU A 307 19.74 15.91 3.97
CA GLU A 307 20.11 15.56 5.36
C GLU A 307 20.52 14.09 5.52
N ASP A 308 21.21 13.76 6.62
CA ASP A 308 21.53 12.38 6.96
C ASP A 308 20.34 11.63 7.59
N MET A 309 20.43 10.30 7.65
CA MET A 309 19.38 9.44 8.20
C MET A 309 19.02 9.77 9.65
N SER A 310 20.02 10.08 10.48
CA SER A 310 19.82 10.38 11.90
C SER A 310 19.01 11.65 12.07
N THR A 311 19.30 12.67 11.27
CA THR A 311 18.59 13.94 11.23
C THR A 311 17.14 13.74 10.81
N SER A 312 16.88 12.96 9.76
CA SER A 312 15.50 12.60 9.35
C SER A 312 14.74 11.89 10.45
N PHE A 313 15.38 10.96 11.14
CA PHE A 313 14.75 10.20 12.22
C PHE A 313 14.52 11.05 13.48
N ASN A 314 15.41 12.01 13.78
CA ASN A 314 15.22 12.97 14.85
C ASN A 314 14.04 13.90 14.58
N ARG A 315 13.89 14.41 13.34
CA ARG A 315 12.72 15.23 12.93
C ARG A 315 11.41 14.46 13.08
N LEU A 316 11.39 13.19 12.65
CA LEU A 316 10.25 12.29 12.90
C LEU A 316 9.98 12.12 14.39
N GLY A 317 11.03 11.87 15.19
CA GLY A 317 10.94 11.70 16.63
C GLY A 317 10.40 12.93 17.34
N GLU A 318 10.81 14.13 16.93
CA GLU A 318 10.35 15.40 17.48
C GLU A 318 8.84 15.57 17.25
N VAL A 319 8.39 15.44 16.00
CA VAL A 319 6.97 15.55 15.66
C VAL A 319 6.15 14.47 16.39
N LEU A 320 6.68 13.24 16.47
CA LEU A 320 6.02 12.13 17.14
C LEU A 320 5.92 12.32 18.66
N CYS A 321 6.98 12.78 19.33
CA CYS A 321 6.96 13.04 20.76
C CYS A 321 6.10 14.26 21.11
N ASN A 322 6.01 15.26 20.22
CA ASN A 322 5.08 16.38 20.39
C ASN A 322 3.62 15.91 20.28
N ALA A 323 3.36 14.97 19.37
CA ALA A 323 2.05 14.35 19.18
C ALA A 323 1.67 13.37 20.31
N GLN A 324 2.66 12.69 20.90
CA GLN A 324 2.50 11.70 21.97
C GLN A 324 3.54 11.92 23.09
N PRO A 325 3.33 12.89 23.99
CA PRO A 325 4.31 13.27 25.02
C PRO A 325 4.76 12.13 25.92
N GLU A 326 3.88 11.16 26.22
CA GLU A 326 4.20 9.98 27.01
C GLU A 326 5.30 9.09 26.39
N LEU A 327 5.50 9.19 25.07
CA LEU A 327 6.56 8.45 24.39
C LEU A 327 7.95 8.91 24.84
N LYS A 328 8.10 10.21 25.12
CA LYS A 328 9.36 10.81 25.56
C LYS A 328 9.84 10.20 26.89
N GLU A 329 8.93 10.10 27.86
CA GLU A 329 9.19 9.46 29.16
C GLU A 329 9.49 7.97 28.99
N ARG A 330 8.68 7.25 28.20
CA ARG A 330 8.86 5.82 27.93
C ARG A 330 10.21 5.51 27.28
N LEU A 331 10.72 6.40 26.43
CA LEU A 331 12.02 6.27 25.77
C LEU A 331 13.18 6.85 26.59
N GLY A 332 12.90 7.57 27.68
CA GLY A 332 13.92 8.23 28.49
C GLY A 332 14.62 9.39 27.76
N ILE A 333 13.88 10.08 26.88
CA ILE A 333 14.41 11.18 26.06
C ILE A 333 14.47 12.47 26.90
N PRO A 334 15.65 13.10 27.05
CA PRO A 334 15.81 14.37 27.77
C PRO A 334 15.02 15.53 27.16
N ASP A 335 14.76 16.57 27.95
CA ASP A 335 13.84 17.62 27.51
C ASP A 335 14.34 18.44 26.32
N ASP A 336 15.64 18.70 26.31
CA ASP A 336 16.40 19.45 25.33
C ASP A 336 16.95 18.59 24.18
N PHE A 337 16.61 17.30 24.13
CA PHE A 337 17.15 16.33 23.16
C PHE A 337 17.05 16.81 21.71
N PHE A 338 15.85 17.18 21.25
CA PHE A 338 15.65 17.60 19.86
C PHE A 338 16.20 19.00 19.55
N ASN A 339 16.44 19.83 20.57
CA ASN A 339 17.07 21.14 20.40
C ASN A 339 18.59 21.01 20.21
N ASN A 340 19.20 20.00 20.83
CA ASN A 340 20.66 19.80 20.82
C ASN A 340 21.02 18.31 20.61
N PRO A 341 20.59 17.67 19.51
CA PRO A 341 20.77 16.23 19.33
C PRO A 341 22.24 15.80 19.33
N SER A 342 23.16 16.68 18.92
CA SER A 342 24.60 16.44 18.91
C SER A 342 25.24 16.33 20.30
N LEU A 343 24.53 16.71 21.38
CA LEU A 343 25.03 16.56 22.76
C LEU A 343 24.87 15.14 23.31
N TYR A 344 24.10 14.29 22.63
CA TYR A 344 23.81 12.93 23.07
C TYR A 344 24.52 11.90 22.20
N GLU A 345 24.99 10.83 22.84
CA GLU A 345 25.66 9.73 22.15
C GLU A 345 24.70 8.91 21.27
N LYS A 346 23.42 8.84 21.66
CA LYS A 346 22.37 8.10 20.96
C LYS A 346 21.41 9.05 20.25
N SER A 347 21.12 8.77 18.98
CA SER A 347 20.05 9.41 18.21
C SER A 347 18.66 8.94 18.66
N PHE A 348 17.60 9.62 18.21
CA PHE A 348 16.24 9.12 18.42
C PHE A 348 16.06 7.73 17.82
N TYR A 349 16.69 7.48 16.67
CA TYR A 349 16.73 6.15 16.06
C TYR A 349 17.31 5.13 17.05
N ASP A 350 18.49 5.36 17.62
CA ASP A 350 19.10 4.39 18.54
C ASP A 350 18.21 4.11 19.76
N LEU A 351 17.60 5.15 20.35
CA LEU A 351 16.73 5.01 21.52
C LEU A 351 15.42 4.28 21.20
N ALA A 352 14.74 4.66 20.12
CA ALA A 352 13.44 4.11 19.76
C ALA A 352 13.56 2.74 19.09
N TRP A 353 14.59 2.56 18.26
CA TRP A 353 14.86 1.33 17.53
C TRP A 353 15.30 0.20 18.45
N ASP A 354 16.19 0.46 19.43
CA ASP A 354 16.58 -0.56 20.42
C ASP A 354 15.34 -1.15 21.10
N LYS A 355 14.41 -0.31 21.58
CA LYS A 355 13.15 -0.78 22.20
C LYS A 355 12.23 -1.49 21.23
N SER A 356 12.14 -1.00 19.99
CA SER A 356 11.31 -1.61 18.95
C SER A 356 11.81 -2.99 18.55
N VAL A 357 13.13 -3.18 18.51
CA VAL A 357 13.78 -4.48 18.29
C VAL A 357 13.46 -5.44 19.44
N ASP A 358 13.53 -4.99 20.69
CA ASP A 358 13.17 -5.83 21.84
C ASP A 358 11.71 -6.28 21.78
N ILE A 359 10.78 -5.37 21.45
CA ILE A 359 9.36 -5.70 21.23
C ILE A 359 9.22 -6.72 20.09
N TRP A 360 9.93 -6.51 18.98
CA TRP A 360 9.92 -7.44 17.87
C TRP A 360 10.30 -8.86 18.28
N TYR A 361 11.39 -9.01 19.03
CA TYR A 361 11.86 -10.30 19.53
C TYR A 361 10.88 -10.94 20.51
N GLN A 362 10.29 -10.16 21.41
CA GLN A 362 9.29 -10.67 22.36
C GLN A 362 8.05 -11.19 21.65
N ASP A 363 7.52 -10.43 20.70
CA ASP A 363 6.36 -10.83 19.88
C ASP A 363 6.68 -12.07 19.04
N TYR A 364 7.87 -12.12 18.45
CA TYR A 364 8.34 -13.27 17.67
C TYR A 364 8.47 -14.53 18.54
N ALA A 365 9.13 -14.43 19.71
CA ALA A 365 9.30 -15.54 20.64
C ALA A 365 7.94 -16.06 21.13
N ALA A 366 7.02 -15.16 21.48
CA ALA A 366 5.67 -15.53 21.88
C ALA A 366 4.89 -16.23 20.76
N ALA A 367 5.04 -15.78 19.51
CA ALA A 367 4.43 -16.43 18.35
C ALA A 367 5.03 -17.83 18.08
N ARG A 368 6.35 -17.98 18.23
CA ARG A 368 7.05 -19.27 18.12
C ARG A 368 6.58 -20.26 19.19
N ASP A 369 6.53 -19.83 20.45
CA ASP A 369 6.17 -20.70 21.58
C ASP A 369 4.70 -21.18 21.51
N ARG A 370 3.82 -20.39 20.89
CA ARG A 370 2.42 -20.78 20.57
C ARG A 370 2.30 -21.71 19.36
N GLY A 371 3.40 -22.10 18.73
CA GLY A 371 3.42 -22.93 17.53
C GLY A 371 2.81 -22.25 16.29
N LEU A 372 2.67 -20.93 16.31
CA LEU A 372 2.16 -20.12 15.20
C LEU A 372 3.23 -19.88 14.12
N LEU A 373 4.50 -20.10 14.49
CA LEU A 373 5.66 -20.13 13.60
C LEU A 373 6.21 -21.55 13.57
N LYS A 374 6.26 -22.16 12.38
CA LYS A 374 6.85 -23.49 12.18
C LYS A 374 7.98 -23.35 11.16
N HIS A 375 9.20 -23.53 11.63
CA HIS A 375 10.47 -23.47 10.90
C HIS A 375 10.95 -22.09 10.46
N PHE A 376 11.90 -21.56 11.22
CA PHE A 376 13.00 -20.71 10.75
C PHE A 376 14.15 -20.85 11.75
N ASP A 377 14.90 -21.95 11.63
CA ASP A 377 16.17 -22.14 12.33
C ASP A 377 17.24 -21.39 11.51
N ASN A 378 17.42 -20.08 11.71
CA ASN A 378 18.61 -19.27 11.33
C ASN A 378 18.40 -17.74 11.39
N TYR A 379 17.53 -17.21 12.26
CA TYR A 379 17.38 -15.74 12.36
C TYR A 379 18.45 -15.05 13.21
N ASP A 380 19.05 -15.75 14.18
CA ASP A 380 20.15 -15.19 15.00
C ASP A 380 21.44 -14.97 14.19
N GLU A 381 21.69 -15.78 13.16
CA GLU A 381 22.80 -15.58 12.21
C GLU A 381 22.58 -14.35 11.29
N ALA A 382 21.33 -14.04 10.93
CA ALA A 382 21.02 -12.93 10.03
C ALA A 382 21.22 -11.55 10.66
N LEU A 383 21.24 -11.46 11.99
CA LEU A 383 21.37 -10.22 12.74
C LEU A 383 22.76 -9.99 13.34
N GLY A 384 23.72 -10.90 13.10
CA GLY A 384 25.10 -10.75 13.59
C GLY A 384 25.22 -10.64 15.11
N ARG A 385 24.22 -11.12 15.87
CA ARG A 385 24.18 -11.08 17.33
C ARG A 385 24.67 -12.41 17.94
N SER A 386 25.80 -12.95 17.46
CA SER A 386 26.37 -14.17 18.04
C SER A 386 27.02 -13.96 19.42
N ASP A 387 27.36 -12.72 19.79
CA ASP A 387 28.12 -12.46 21.01
C ASP A 387 27.43 -11.42 21.90
N ARG A 388 26.56 -11.89 22.80
CA ARG A 388 26.23 -11.28 24.10
C ARG A 388 25.30 -12.24 24.86
N VAL A 389 25.90 -13.28 25.43
CA VAL A 389 25.37 -14.05 26.56
C VAL A 389 25.97 -13.48 27.84
#